data_AF-A0A9Q0U0P7-F1
#
_entry.id   AF-A0A9Q0U0P7-F1
#
_cell.length_a   1.000
_cell.length_b   1.000
_cell.length_c   1.000
_cell.angle_alpha   90.00
_cell.angle_beta   90.00
_cell.angle_gamma   90.00
#
_symmetry.space_group_name_H-M   'P 1'
#
loop_
_entity.id
_entity.type
_entity.pdbx_description
1 polymer ?
#
loop_
_entity_poly.entity_id
_entity_poly.type
_entity_poly.pdbx_seq_one_letter_code
_entity_poly.pdbx_strand_id
1 'polypeptide(L)'
;MGTGVSFLSNVDLFHSKAASWRDTLQMTLGPNLPELEEIPGVCRDELVDWNQYAKQLGEVLMELLCEGLGILSNNEYKSSEHRVLANGCQEPRISIAIFFNPLKRDNLFGPFPELISPEKPAVYREFVYTDYIKRFFTKELDGKSLTNYYKL
;
A
#
# COMPACT_ATOMS: atom_id res chain seq x y z
N MET A 1 -19.46 -0.55 5.49
CA MET A 1 -18.52 -0.46 4.35
C MET A 1 -18.59 0.97 3.86
N GLY A 2 -17.46 1.69 3.86
CA GLY A 2 -17.45 3.11 3.48
C GLY A 2 -17.64 3.30 1.98
N THR A 3 -17.96 4.53 1.61
CA THR A 3 -18.22 5.12 0.28
C THR A 3 -17.04 5.03 -0.71
N GLY A 4 -15.99 4.26 -0.41
CA GLY A 4 -14.77 4.23 -1.21
C GLY A 4 -13.94 5.54 -1.20
N VAL A 5 -14.49 6.65 -0.72
CA VAL A 5 -13.86 7.98 -0.62
C VAL A 5 -13.71 8.39 0.84
N SER A 6 -12.52 8.82 1.24
CA SER A 6 -12.24 9.26 2.61
C SER A 6 -11.23 10.39 2.65
N PHE A 7 -11.45 11.36 3.55
CA PHE A 7 -10.46 12.37 3.92
C PHE A 7 -9.71 11.93 5.17
N LEU A 8 -8.39 11.89 5.10
CA LEU A 8 -7.50 11.45 6.17
C LEU A 8 -6.56 12.58 6.52
N SER A 9 -6.54 12.98 7.79
CA SER A 9 -5.63 14.00 8.33
C SER A 9 -4.37 13.41 8.99
N ASN A 10 -4.50 12.24 9.64
CA ASN A 10 -3.42 11.45 10.22
C ASN A 10 -3.84 10.01 10.54
N VAL A 11 -3.00 9.03 10.18
CA VAL A 11 -3.24 7.61 10.48
C VAL A 11 -2.69 7.21 11.87
N ASP A 12 -1.72 7.98 12.40
CA ASP A 12 -0.97 7.67 13.63
C ASP A 12 -1.03 8.78 14.70
N LEU A 13 -2.00 9.70 14.61
CA LEU A 13 -2.07 10.95 15.40
C LEU A 13 -1.82 10.77 16.90
N PHE A 14 -2.33 9.69 17.50
CA PHE A 14 -2.26 9.46 18.94
C PHE A 14 -1.01 8.67 19.40
N HIS A 15 -0.21 8.17 18.45
CA HIS A 15 0.99 7.38 18.72
C HIS A 15 2.27 8.08 18.23
N SER A 16 2.15 9.06 17.33
CA SER A 16 3.28 9.77 16.75
C SER A 16 3.84 10.84 17.67
N LYS A 17 5.16 10.97 17.72
CA LYS A 17 5.86 12.03 18.49
C LYS A 17 5.79 13.41 17.84
N ALA A 18 5.32 13.50 16.60
CA ALA A 18 5.20 14.75 15.85
C ALA A 18 3.82 14.85 15.19
N ALA A 19 3.22 16.03 15.25
CA ALA A 19 2.00 16.33 14.51
C ALA A 19 2.32 16.43 13.01
N SER A 20 1.94 15.40 12.26
CA SER A 20 1.84 15.46 10.81
C SER A 20 0.45 16.05 10.47
N TRP A 21 0.35 17.01 9.56
CA TRP A 21 -0.96 17.42 9.03
C TRP A 21 -0.92 17.11 7.56
N ARG A 22 -1.75 16.17 7.11
CA ARG A 22 -1.85 15.83 5.69
C ARG A 22 -3.30 15.95 5.29
N ASP A 23 -3.65 16.89 4.41
CA ASP A 23 -4.97 16.86 3.77
C ASP A 23 -4.95 15.79 2.69
N THR A 24 -5.19 14.53 3.05
CA THR A 24 -5.13 13.39 2.12
C THR A 24 -6.53 12.99 1.69
N LEU A 25 -6.81 13.10 0.40
CA LEU A 25 -7.94 12.44 -0.24
C LEU A 25 -7.52 11.02 -0.61
N GLN A 26 -8.20 10.01 -0.07
CA GLN A 26 -8.03 8.62 -0.46
C GLN A 26 -9.29 8.12 -1.17
N MET A 27 -9.09 7.42 -2.27
CA MET A 27 -10.14 6.84 -3.09
C MET A 27 -9.81 5.39 -3.43
N THR A 28 -10.76 4.49 -3.18
CA THR A 28 -10.66 3.06 -3.51
C THR A 28 -11.31 2.85 -4.86
N LEU A 29 -10.52 2.54 -5.88
CA LEU A 29 -10.98 2.48 -7.27
C LEU A 29 -11.28 1.06 -7.78
N GLY A 30 -11.10 0.05 -6.93
CA GLY A 30 -11.31 -1.36 -7.28
C GLY A 30 -11.97 -2.16 -6.15
N PRO A 31 -12.74 -3.22 -6.46
CA PRO A 31 -12.99 -3.73 -7.81
C PRO A 31 -14.01 -2.88 -8.60
N ASN A 32 -14.82 -2.09 -7.89
CA ASN A 32 -15.77 -1.15 -8.47
C ASN A 32 -15.34 0.27 -8.13
N LEU A 33 -15.65 1.21 -9.00
CA LEU A 33 -15.47 2.63 -8.73
C LEU A 33 -16.45 3.11 -7.65
N PRO A 34 -16.07 4.13 -6.85
CA PRO A 34 -17.00 4.85 -6.00
C PRO A 34 -18.12 5.51 -6.83
N GLU A 35 -19.25 5.78 -6.19
CA GLU A 35 -20.32 6.55 -6.83
C GLU A 35 -19.81 7.95 -7.18
N LEU A 36 -20.08 8.42 -8.40
CA LEU A 36 -19.55 9.70 -8.90
C LEU A 36 -19.93 10.88 -7.99
N GLU A 37 -21.09 10.81 -7.34
CA GLU A 37 -21.59 11.84 -6.43
C GLU A 37 -20.72 12.00 -5.18
N GLU A 38 -20.07 10.93 -4.73
CA GLU A 38 -19.19 10.89 -3.55
C GLU A 38 -17.78 11.42 -3.87
N ILE A 39 -17.44 11.52 -5.16
CA ILE A 39 -16.17 12.05 -5.65
C ILE A 39 -16.26 13.59 -5.70
N PRO A 40 -15.26 14.31 -5.14
CA PRO A 40 -15.18 15.76 -5.29
C PRO A 40 -15.25 16.17 -6.76
N GLY A 41 -16.12 17.13 -7.10
CA GLY A 41 -16.39 17.51 -8.49
C GLY A 41 -15.13 17.86 -9.29
N VAL A 42 -14.15 18.49 -8.63
CA VAL A 42 -12.86 18.89 -9.21
C VAL A 42 -11.93 17.72 -9.56
N CYS A 43 -12.27 16.49 -9.16
CA CYS A 43 -11.45 15.30 -9.40
C CYS A 43 -12.15 14.27 -10.30
N ARG A 44 -13.45 14.44 -10.64
CA ARG A 44 -14.25 13.37 -11.23
C ARG A 44 -13.70 12.88 -12.56
N ASP A 45 -13.52 13.81 -13.50
CA ASP A 45 -13.11 13.49 -14.86
C ASP A 45 -11.66 12.99 -14.87
N GLU A 46 -10.77 13.71 -14.18
CA GLU A 46 -9.36 13.35 -14.08
C GLU A 46 -9.16 11.98 -13.40
N LEU A 47 -9.95 11.65 -12.39
CA LEU A 47 -9.84 10.37 -11.70
C LEU A 47 -10.27 9.21 -12.60
N VAL A 48 -11.33 9.37 -13.38
CA VAL A 48 -11.80 8.34 -14.32
C VAL A 48 -10.71 8.04 -15.35
N ASP A 49 -10.15 9.08 -15.95
CA ASP A 49 -9.05 8.96 -16.90
C ASP A 49 -7.82 8.31 -16.25
N TRP A 50 -7.41 8.79 -15.08
CA TRP A 50 -6.27 8.24 -14.35
C TRP A 50 -6.47 6.78 -13.96
N ASN A 51 -7.66 6.40 -13.53
CA ASN A 51 -7.96 5.02 -13.16
C ASN A 51 -7.77 4.05 -14.32
N GLN A 52 -8.13 4.47 -15.54
CA GLN A 52 -7.93 3.65 -16.74
C GLN A 52 -6.44 3.37 -16.96
N TYR A 53 -5.59 4.40 -16.93
CA TYR A 53 -4.14 4.24 -17.08
C TYR A 53 -3.52 3.46 -15.92
N ALA A 54 -3.93 3.77 -14.69
CA ALA A 54 -3.45 3.11 -13.48
C ALA A 54 -3.80 1.62 -13.46
N LYS A 55 -4.98 1.24 -13.95
CA LYS A 55 -5.39 -0.16 -14.06
C LYS A 55 -4.51 -0.92 -15.06
N GLN A 56 -4.29 -0.36 -16.25
CA GLN A 56 -3.41 -0.99 -17.26
C GLN A 56 -1.98 -1.14 -16.73
N LEU A 57 -1.43 -0.09 -16.12
CA LEU A 57 -0.11 -0.13 -15.50
C LEU A 57 -0.08 -1.14 -14.34
N GLY A 58 -1.13 -1.19 -13.53
CA GLY A 58 -1.28 -2.09 -12.41
C GLY A 58 -1.31 -3.56 -12.82
N GLU A 59 -2.00 -3.90 -13.90
CA GLU A 59 -2.03 -5.26 -14.45
C GLU A 59 -0.61 -5.70 -14.86
N VAL A 60 0.09 -4.87 -15.64
CA VAL A 60 1.48 -5.14 -16.04
C VAL A 60 2.43 -5.19 -14.84
N LEU A 61 2.29 -4.24 -13.91
CA LEU A 61 3.13 -4.21 -12.71
C LEU A 61 2.81 -5.32 -11.74
N MET A 62 1.58 -5.81 -11.61
CA MET A 62 1.26 -6.95 -10.74
C MET A 62 1.71 -8.27 -11.34
N GLU A 63 1.72 -8.38 -12.68
CA GLU A 63 2.38 -9.48 -13.39
C GLU A 63 3.90 -9.50 -13.14
N LEU A 64 4.51 -8.32 -12.93
CA LEU A 64 5.95 -8.19 -12.73
C LEU A 64 6.36 -8.12 -11.25
N LEU A 65 5.64 -7.38 -10.42
CA LEU A 65 6.06 -6.89 -9.11
C LEU A 65 4.91 -6.37 -8.17
N CYS A 66 4.65 -7.05 -7.05
CA CYS A 66 3.90 -6.51 -5.89
C CYS A 66 4.81 -5.98 -4.76
N GLU A 67 4.38 -5.02 -3.94
CA GLU A 67 5.17 -4.60 -2.74
C GLU A 67 5.30 -5.74 -1.69
N GLY A 68 4.36 -6.68 -1.71
CA GLY A 68 4.46 -7.97 -1.00
C GLY A 68 5.60 -8.86 -1.51
N LEU A 69 6.22 -8.55 -2.65
CA LEU A 69 7.32 -9.33 -3.21
C LEU A 69 8.49 -9.49 -2.26
N GLY A 70 8.77 -8.60 -1.31
CA GLY A 70 9.83 -8.90 -0.35
C GLY A 70 9.64 -10.28 0.28
N ILE A 71 8.42 -10.55 0.71
CA ILE A 71 8.02 -11.83 1.29
C ILE A 71 7.66 -12.85 0.19
N LEU A 72 6.83 -12.46 -0.79
CA LEU A 72 6.35 -13.37 -1.85
C LEU A 72 7.47 -13.85 -2.79
N SER A 73 8.46 -13.01 -3.08
CA SER A 73 9.65 -13.37 -3.89
C SER A 73 10.72 -14.11 -3.10
N ASN A 74 10.46 -14.45 -1.83
CA ASN A 74 11.44 -15.07 -0.96
C ASN A 74 12.75 -14.23 -0.82
N ASN A 75 12.62 -12.91 -0.66
CA ASN A 75 13.71 -11.93 -0.52
C ASN A 75 14.56 -11.68 -1.80
N GLU A 76 14.09 -12.10 -2.99
CA GLU A 76 14.73 -11.73 -4.27
C GLU A 76 14.56 -10.25 -4.60
N TYR A 77 13.38 -9.70 -4.31
CA TYR A 77 13.10 -8.28 -4.40
C TYR A 77 13.06 -7.66 -3.01
N LYS A 78 13.55 -6.43 -2.89
CA LYS A 78 13.59 -5.70 -1.61
C LYS A 78 12.61 -4.55 -1.63
N SER A 79 11.76 -4.48 -0.63
CA SER A 79 10.97 -3.27 -0.35
C SER A 79 11.92 -2.15 0.07
N SER A 80 11.69 -0.95 -0.46
CA SER A 80 12.56 0.20 -0.23
C SER A 80 11.97 1.15 0.80
N GLU A 81 12.77 1.53 1.79
CA GLU A 81 12.42 2.59 2.72
C GLU A 81 12.44 3.95 2.02
N HIS A 82 11.38 4.72 2.15
CA HIS A 82 11.26 6.05 1.57
C HIS A 82 10.69 7.03 2.59
N ARG A 83 11.07 8.31 2.47
CA ARG A 83 10.56 9.39 3.32
C ARG A 83 10.28 10.63 2.51
N VAL A 84 9.31 11.41 2.98
CA VAL A 84 8.99 12.73 2.44
C VAL A 84 9.41 13.77 3.45
N LEU A 85 10.28 14.70 3.04
CA LEU A 85 10.68 15.85 3.87
C LEU A 85 9.61 16.94 3.81
N ALA A 86 9.40 17.62 4.93
CA ALA A 86 8.57 18.81 4.98
C ALA A 86 9.14 19.90 4.06
N ASN A 87 8.28 20.58 3.31
CA ASN A 87 8.71 21.70 2.49
C ASN A 87 8.86 22.94 3.38
N GLY A 88 10.05 23.52 3.45
CA GLY A 88 10.31 24.77 4.15
C GLY A 88 10.00 26.03 3.33
N CYS A 89 9.68 25.86 2.04
CA CYS A 89 9.32 26.94 1.14
C CYS A 89 7.81 27.25 1.21
N GLN A 90 7.41 28.43 0.75
CA GLN A 90 5.99 28.85 0.74
C GLN A 90 5.13 28.12 -0.30
N GLU A 91 5.73 27.41 -1.26
CA GLU A 91 4.99 26.71 -2.30
C GLU A 91 4.41 25.37 -1.79
N PRO A 92 3.12 25.09 -2.04
CA PRO A 92 2.52 23.81 -1.68
C PRO A 92 3.12 22.69 -2.55
N ARG A 93 3.45 21.56 -1.92
CA ARG A 93 3.80 20.33 -2.62
C ARG A 93 2.61 19.38 -2.64
N ILE A 94 2.22 18.95 -3.84
CA ILE A 94 1.18 17.93 -4.04
C ILE A 94 1.84 16.66 -4.60
N SER A 95 1.39 15.50 -4.14
CA SER A 95 1.82 14.19 -4.65
C SER A 95 0.64 13.25 -4.73
N ILE A 96 0.60 12.41 -5.77
CA ILE A 96 -0.39 11.35 -5.95
C ILE A 96 0.33 10.01 -5.78
N ALA A 97 -0.22 9.13 -4.93
CA ALA A 97 0.31 7.80 -4.69
C ALA A 97 -0.75 6.75 -5.04
N ILE A 98 -0.34 5.69 -5.74
CA ILE A 98 -1.21 4.59 -6.16
C ILE A 98 -0.71 3.33 -5.48
N PHE A 99 -1.61 2.66 -4.76
CA PHE A 99 -1.29 1.44 -4.02
C PHE A 99 -2.08 0.27 -4.58
N PHE A 100 -1.37 -0.68 -5.18
CA PHE A 100 -1.95 -1.93 -5.61
C PHE A 100 -1.92 -2.95 -4.46
N ASN A 101 -3.10 -3.37 -4.03
CA ASN A 101 -3.28 -4.28 -2.91
C ASN A 101 -4.01 -5.54 -3.36
N PRO A 102 -3.74 -6.71 -2.76
CA PRO A 102 -4.54 -7.90 -2.99
C PRO A 102 -6.03 -7.65 -2.69
N LEU A 103 -6.90 -8.06 -3.61
CA LEU A 103 -8.35 -7.96 -3.43
C LEU A 103 -8.84 -8.90 -2.31
N LYS A 104 -8.35 -10.14 -2.32
CA LYS A 104 -8.67 -11.16 -1.32
C LYS A 104 -7.70 -11.05 -0.15
N ARG A 105 -8.06 -10.24 0.84
CA ARG A 105 -7.20 -9.92 1.99
C ARG A 105 -7.14 -11.04 3.04
N ASP A 106 -8.11 -11.94 3.03
CA ASP A 106 -8.16 -13.07 3.98
C ASP A 106 -7.45 -14.33 3.45
N ASN A 107 -6.85 -14.25 2.26
CA ASN A 107 -6.00 -15.31 1.74
C ASN A 107 -4.70 -15.44 2.55
N LEU A 108 -4.11 -16.64 2.51
CA LEU A 108 -2.74 -16.86 2.95
C LEU A 108 -1.77 -16.37 1.87
N PHE A 109 -0.77 -15.61 2.31
CA PHE A 109 0.32 -15.07 1.52
C PHE A 109 1.63 -15.57 2.11
N GLY A 110 2.58 -15.91 1.25
CA GLY A 110 3.89 -16.42 1.63
C GLY A 110 4.78 -16.49 0.40
N PRO A 111 6.04 -16.96 0.55
CA PRO A 111 6.93 -17.10 -0.60
C PRO A 111 6.29 -17.97 -1.69
N PHE A 112 6.41 -17.56 -2.94
CA PHE A 112 5.91 -18.30 -4.09
C PHE A 112 6.52 -19.71 -4.09
N PRO A 113 5.71 -20.78 -4.19
CA PRO A 113 6.20 -22.15 -4.16
C PRO A 113 7.31 -22.42 -5.20
N GLU A 114 7.23 -21.77 -6.35
CA GLU A 114 8.19 -21.86 -7.45
C GLU A 114 9.58 -21.30 -7.10
N LEU A 115 9.68 -20.50 -6.04
CA LEU A 115 10.92 -19.89 -5.55
C LEU A 115 11.50 -20.61 -4.33
N ILE A 116 10.88 -21.70 -3.88
CA ILE A 116 11.29 -22.51 -2.74
C ILE A 116 11.88 -23.83 -3.24
N SER A 117 13.08 -24.17 -2.77
CA SER A 117 13.77 -25.44 -3.07
C SER A 117 14.64 -25.86 -1.88
N PRO A 118 15.16 -27.11 -1.84
CA PRO A 118 16.13 -27.51 -0.82
C PRO A 118 17.37 -26.60 -0.77
N GLU A 119 17.82 -26.11 -1.92
CA GLU A 119 18.98 -25.21 -2.04
C GLU A 119 18.63 -23.76 -1.67
N LYS A 120 17.35 -23.38 -1.80
CA LYS A 120 16.82 -22.05 -1.49
C LYS A 120 15.53 -22.19 -0.67
N PRO A 121 15.63 -22.45 0.65
CA PRO A 121 14.46 -22.64 1.49
C PRO A 121 13.65 -21.35 1.64
N ALA A 122 12.42 -21.49 2.13
CA ALA A 122 11.61 -20.34 2.51
C ALA A 122 12.30 -19.51 3.59
N VAL A 123 12.30 -18.19 3.43
CA VAL A 123 12.82 -17.20 4.40
C VAL A 123 11.69 -16.65 5.28
N TYR A 124 10.45 -16.77 4.82
CA TYR A 124 9.28 -16.21 5.47
C TYR A 124 8.18 -17.25 5.68
N ARG A 125 7.42 -17.07 6.75
CA ARG A 125 6.22 -17.84 7.06
C ARG A 125 5.02 -17.30 6.29
N GLU A 126 4.00 -18.13 6.13
CA GLU A 126 2.71 -17.72 5.59
C GLU A 126 1.97 -16.78 6.57
N PHE A 127 1.16 -15.87 6.04
CA PHE A 127 0.40 -14.89 6.80
C PHE A 127 -0.90 -14.49 6.11
N VAL A 128 -1.85 -13.97 6.87
CA VAL A 128 -3.07 -13.36 6.33
C VAL A 128 -2.85 -11.87 6.07
N TYR A 129 -3.22 -11.37 4.90
CA TYR A 129 -2.94 -9.97 4.51
C TYR A 129 -3.66 -8.96 5.41
N THR A 130 -4.87 -9.28 5.87
CA THR A 130 -5.60 -8.45 6.84
C THR A 130 -4.78 -8.24 8.14
N ASP A 131 -4.12 -9.28 8.65
CA ASP A 131 -3.27 -9.18 9.84
C ASP A 131 -1.98 -8.41 9.56
N TYR A 132 -1.40 -8.61 8.37
CA TYR A 132 -0.23 -7.87 7.91
C TYR A 132 -0.51 -6.36 7.89
N ILE A 133 -1.61 -5.94 7.28
CA ILE A 133 -1.99 -4.53 7.20
C ILE A 133 -2.34 -3.96 8.58
N LYS A 134 -3.06 -4.72 9.41
CA LYS A 134 -3.34 -4.30 10.79
C LYS A 134 -2.05 -4.05 11.57
N ARG A 135 -1.05 -4.93 11.41
CA ARG A 135 0.27 -4.77 12.03
C ARG A 135 1.06 -3.59 11.45
N PHE A 136 1.01 -3.39 10.14
CA PHE A 136 1.64 -2.26 9.46
C PHE A 136 1.17 -0.92 10.06
N PHE A 137 -0.14 -0.74 10.26
CA PHE A 137 -0.70 0.51 10.80
C PHE A 137 -0.65 0.65 12.33
N THR A 138 -0.36 -0.42 13.07
CA THR A 138 -0.30 -0.38 14.56
C THR A 138 1.12 -0.28 15.10
N LYS A 139 2.13 -0.42 14.26
CA LYS A 139 3.54 -0.33 14.66
C LYS A 139 4.10 1.06 14.43
N GLU A 140 5.13 1.37 15.21
CA GLU A 140 6.00 2.53 14.95
C GLU A 140 6.70 2.39 13.59
N LEU A 141 7.16 3.52 13.03
CA LEU A 141 7.85 3.66 11.73
C LEU A 141 9.25 3.01 11.69
N ASP A 142 9.42 1.83 12.27
CA ASP A 142 10.60 0.99 12.09
C ASP A 142 10.35 0.05 10.89
N GLY A 143 10.82 0.47 9.72
CA GLY A 143 10.58 -0.17 8.42
C GLY A 143 11.00 -1.65 8.36
N LYS A 144 11.98 -2.08 9.17
CA LYS A 144 12.43 -3.48 9.21
C LYS A 144 11.64 -4.35 10.18
N SER A 145 10.89 -3.74 11.10
CA SER A 145 10.16 -4.46 12.16
C SER A 145 9.01 -5.32 11.64
N LEU A 146 8.48 -5.01 10.44
CA LEU A 146 7.36 -5.74 9.86
C LEU A 146 7.85 -6.97 9.11
N THR A 147 8.77 -6.82 8.16
CA THR A 147 9.32 -7.94 7.39
C THR A 147 10.04 -8.96 8.28
N ASN A 148 10.76 -8.49 9.31
CA ASN A 148 11.41 -9.40 10.28
C ASN A 148 10.42 -10.24 11.09
N TYR A 149 9.21 -9.74 11.35
CA TYR A 149 8.21 -10.49 12.11
C TYR A 149 7.73 -11.74 11.36
N TYR A 150 7.72 -11.68 10.03
CA TYR A 150 7.29 -12.79 9.18
C TYR A 150 8.44 -13.69 8.75
N LYS A 151 9.70 -13.43 9.15
CA LYS A 151 10.79 -14.37 8.89
C LYS A 151 10.59 -15.68 9.65
N LEU A 152 11.11 -16.77 9.11
CA LEU A 152 11.20 -18.07 9.79
C LEU A 152 12.29 -18.06 10.86
#